data_AF-A0A3N4JFH2-F1
#
_entry.id   AF-A0A3N4JFH2-F1
#
_cell.length_a   1.000
_cell.length_b   1.000
_cell.length_c   1.000
_cell.angle_alpha   90.00
_cell.angle_beta   90.00
_cell.angle_gamma   90.00
#
_symmetry.space_group_name_H-M   'P 1'
#
loop_
_entity.id
_entity.type
_entity.pdbx_description
1 polymer ?
#
loop_
_entity_poly.entity_id
_entity_poly.type
_entity_poly.pdbx_seq_one_letter_code
_entity_poly.pdbx_strand_id
1 'polypeptide(L)'
;MERTNISSFFTGNVLAIKGRDSGETVYVHKSLLEARRTAHGNCLWRCFSVATITNFVEYLYQDDYTSPLPAVDKTKSPPCTLSADSAVKYRNSVSYEEVFTRHAELFILARGRGIHALGMICLGRLKEAMAEAEGKLPQSLFLENMSVLIHYSYNPCCNCDESVWAELQKTVSEYLASRKGWLLEASVSEVLYREQELVKDLFAATLQLAIDTDKRVKEAQKLRDGLKQVPMV
;
A
#
# COMPACT_ATOMS: atom_id res chain seq x y z
N MET A 1 -9.72 14.53 17.87
CA MET A 1 -10.16 13.24 18.48
C MET A 1 -9.65 13.24 19.91
N GLU A 2 -10.50 12.84 20.86
CA GLU A 2 -10.13 12.69 22.26
C GLU A 2 -9.26 11.43 22.43
N ARG A 3 -8.18 11.50 23.20
CA ARG A 3 -7.25 10.36 23.36
C ARG A 3 -7.90 9.26 24.20
N THR A 4 -7.72 8.01 23.79
CA THR A 4 -8.24 6.86 24.55
C THR A 4 -7.63 6.78 25.94
N ASN A 5 -8.46 6.65 26.97
CA ASN A 5 -8.00 6.38 28.32
C ASN A 5 -7.53 4.92 28.41
N ILE A 6 -6.21 4.72 28.36
CA ILE A 6 -5.59 3.40 28.38
C ILE A 6 -5.28 2.86 29.78
N SER A 7 -5.50 3.66 30.84
CA SER A 7 -5.10 3.29 32.20
C SER A 7 -5.79 2.02 32.70
N SER A 8 -7.02 1.79 32.25
CA SER A 8 -7.82 0.60 32.56
C SER A 8 -7.30 -0.69 31.93
N PHE A 9 -6.39 -0.63 30.95
CA PHE A 9 -5.87 -1.82 30.28
C PHE A 9 -4.63 -2.41 30.96
N PHE A 10 -3.91 -1.62 31.76
CA PHE A 10 -2.64 -2.03 32.39
C PHE A 10 -2.78 -3.03 33.55
N THR A 11 -4.00 -3.25 34.06
CA THR A 11 -4.26 -4.23 35.12
C THR A 11 -4.49 -5.65 34.59
N GLY A 12 -4.44 -5.84 33.26
CA GLY A 12 -4.76 -7.11 32.59
C GLY A 12 -3.55 -7.95 32.18
N ASN A 13 -3.83 -9.18 31.74
CA ASN A 13 -2.82 -10.10 31.21
C ASN A 13 -2.17 -9.55 29.93
N VAL A 14 -0.87 -9.77 29.79
CA VAL A 14 -0.10 -9.45 28.57
C VAL A 14 -0.01 -10.69 27.67
N LEU A 15 -0.21 -10.50 26.37
CA LEU A 15 -0.05 -11.49 25.32
C LEU A 15 1.25 -11.27 24.56
N ALA A 16 1.95 -12.37 24.28
CA ALA A 16 3.12 -12.39 23.41
C ALA A 16 2.72 -12.75 21.98
N ILE A 17 3.01 -11.86 21.03
CA ILE A 17 2.70 -12.02 19.60
C ILE A 17 3.98 -12.17 18.81
N LYS A 18 4.07 -13.25 18.01
CA LYS A 18 5.19 -13.48 17.09
C LYS A 18 4.78 -13.11 15.66
N GLY A 19 5.62 -12.30 15.02
CA GLY A 19 5.52 -11.97 13.60
C GLY A 19 6.16 -13.01 12.69
N ARG A 20 6.28 -12.65 11.41
CA ARG A 20 6.94 -13.43 10.35
C ARG A 20 8.44 -13.57 10.60
N ASP A 21 9.08 -12.46 10.94
CA ASP A 21 10.52 -12.38 11.11
C ASP A 21 10.89 -13.04 12.45
N SER A 22 11.66 -14.13 12.39
CA SER A 22 11.94 -14.97 13.55
C SER A 22 12.95 -14.31 14.49
N GLY A 23 12.55 -14.05 15.74
CA GLY A 23 13.47 -13.64 16.81
C GLY A 23 12.83 -12.71 17.84
N GLU A 24 11.87 -11.88 17.41
CA GLU A 24 11.27 -10.86 18.27
C GLU A 24 9.79 -11.16 18.56
N THR A 25 9.30 -10.65 19.69
CA THR A 25 7.93 -10.84 20.16
C THR A 25 7.38 -9.49 20.63
N VAL A 26 6.21 -9.13 20.12
CA VAL A 26 5.48 -7.94 20.54
C VAL A 26 4.58 -8.30 21.72
N TYR A 27 4.65 -7.53 22.79
CA TYR A 27 3.84 -7.73 23.99
C TYR A 27 2.70 -6.71 24.03
N VAL A 28 1.47 -7.17 24.26
CA VAL A 28 0.29 -6.30 24.28
C VAL A 28 -0.71 -6.74 25.34
N HIS A 29 -1.38 -5.80 26.01
CA HIS A 29 -2.43 -6.12 26.97
C HIS A 29 -3.62 -6.78 26.24
N LYS A 30 -4.03 -7.96 26.72
CA LYS A 30 -5.13 -8.75 26.15
C LYS A 30 -6.41 -7.94 26.07
N SER A 31 -6.71 -7.18 27.12
CA SER A 31 -7.89 -6.33 27.25
C SER A 31 -7.95 -5.24 26.16
N LEU A 32 -6.79 -4.71 25.72
CA LEU A 32 -6.74 -3.74 24.64
C LEU A 32 -7.12 -4.36 23.28
N LEU A 33 -6.59 -5.56 23.00
CA LEU A 33 -6.93 -6.29 21.78
C LEU A 33 -8.41 -6.68 21.76
N GLU A 34 -8.96 -7.16 22.88
CA GLU A 34 -10.35 -7.56 22.98
C GLU A 34 -11.31 -6.38 22.86
N ALA A 35 -11.00 -5.24 23.49
CA ALA A 35 -11.85 -4.05 23.45
C ALA A 35 -11.95 -3.44 22.05
N ARG A 36 -10.93 -3.61 21.21
CA ARG A 36 -10.88 -3.02 19.87
C ARG A 36 -11.24 -4.00 18.76
N ARG A 37 -11.36 -5.30 19.05
CA ARG A 37 -11.66 -6.32 18.05
C ARG A 37 -13.15 -6.33 17.73
N THR A 38 -13.50 -5.91 16.52
CA THR A 38 -14.88 -6.02 15.99
C THR A 38 -15.03 -7.19 15.01
N ALA A 39 -13.92 -7.74 14.50
CA ALA A 39 -13.93 -8.86 13.55
C ALA A 39 -13.06 -10.05 14.00
N HIS A 40 -13.54 -11.27 13.73
CA HIS A 40 -12.75 -12.49 13.83
C HIS A 40 -11.94 -12.70 12.55
N GLY A 41 -11.01 -11.79 12.24
CA GLY A 41 -10.08 -12.02 11.15
C GLY A 41 -9.26 -13.28 11.41
N ASN A 42 -9.21 -14.17 10.42
CA ASN A 42 -8.43 -15.41 10.47
C ASN A 42 -6.94 -15.20 10.15
N CYS A 43 -6.47 -13.95 10.00
CA CYS A 43 -5.06 -13.67 9.75
C CYS A 43 -4.20 -13.91 10.98
N LEU A 44 -3.40 -14.98 10.89
CA LEU A 44 -2.36 -15.29 11.85
C LEU A 44 -1.35 -14.14 11.93
N TRP A 45 -0.84 -13.86 13.12
CA TRP A 45 0.16 -12.82 13.33
C TRP A 45 1.46 -13.07 12.55
N ARG A 46 1.80 -14.34 12.31
CA ARG A 46 2.96 -14.77 11.53
C ARG A 46 2.93 -14.34 10.06
N CYS A 47 1.78 -13.84 9.59
CA CYS A 47 1.64 -13.29 8.26
C CYS A 47 2.26 -11.89 8.13
N PHE A 48 2.58 -11.21 9.23
CA PHE A 48 3.04 -9.82 9.24
C PHE A 48 4.42 -9.70 9.87
N SER A 49 5.22 -8.74 9.40
CA SER A 49 6.50 -8.42 10.04
C SER A 49 6.31 -7.99 11.49
N VAL A 50 7.32 -8.20 12.34
CA VAL A 50 7.28 -7.77 13.75
C VAL A 50 7.06 -6.26 13.84
N ALA A 51 7.67 -5.52 12.93
CA ALA A 51 7.57 -4.07 12.88
C ALA A 51 6.16 -3.61 12.45
N THR A 52 5.48 -4.31 11.53
CA THR A 52 4.03 -4.07 11.26
C THR A 52 3.19 -4.30 12.51
N ILE A 53 3.42 -5.40 13.23
CA ILE A 53 2.65 -5.71 14.45
C ILE A 53 2.89 -4.65 15.52
N THR A 54 4.12 -4.17 15.64
CA THR A 54 4.48 -3.09 16.56
C THR A 54 3.71 -1.82 16.25
N ASN A 55 3.74 -1.34 14.99
CA ASN A 55 2.99 -0.14 14.58
C ASN A 55 1.47 -0.30 14.80
N PHE A 56 0.93 -1.50 14.58
CA PHE A 56 -0.48 -1.79 14.85
C PHE A 56 -0.78 -1.67 16.35
N VAL A 57 0.05 -2.25 17.21
CA VAL A 57 -0.11 -2.18 18.67
C VAL A 57 0.05 -0.75 19.18
N GLU A 58 1.03 -0.01 18.69
CA GLU A 58 1.22 1.41 19.03
C GLU A 58 -0.04 2.23 18.68
N TYR A 59 -0.61 2.00 17.50
CA TYR A 59 -1.87 2.63 17.12
C TYR A 59 -3.00 2.29 18.10
N LEU A 60 -3.11 1.05 18.58
CA LEU A 60 -4.16 0.70 19.55
C LEU A 60 -4.02 1.47 20.88
N TYR A 61 -2.79 1.79 21.29
CA TYR A 61 -2.55 2.58 22.51
C TYR A 61 -2.71 4.09 22.29
N GLN A 62 -2.29 4.59 21.12
CA GLN A 62 -2.11 6.03 20.90
C GLN A 62 -3.18 6.64 19.99
N ASP A 63 -3.95 5.80 19.29
CA ASP A 63 -4.81 6.16 18.15
C ASP A 63 -4.06 7.00 17.10
N ASP A 64 -2.76 6.77 16.98
CA ASP A 64 -1.86 7.45 16.04
C ASP A 64 -0.96 6.45 15.33
N TYR A 65 -0.69 6.73 14.06
CA TYR A 65 0.19 5.93 13.23
C TYR A 65 1.23 6.85 12.59
N THR A 66 2.50 6.57 12.83
CA THR A 66 3.61 7.25 12.18
C THR A 66 4.06 6.43 10.98
N SER A 67 4.10 7.04 9.79
CA SER A 67 4.56 6.34 8.59
C SER A 67 6.06 6.00 8.71
N PRO A 68 6.48 4.82 8.23
CA PRO A 68 7.91 4.55 8.09
C PRO A 68 8.53 5.55 7.11
N LEU A 69 9.78 5.92 7.36
CA LEU A 69 10.54 6.75 6.45
C LEU A 69 11.17 5.89 5.34
N PRO A 70 11.22 6.38 4.09
CA PRO A 70 11.98 5.73 3.03
C PRO A 70 13.45 5.55 3.44
N ALA A 71 14.01 4.37 3.20
CA ALA A 71 15.36 4.02 3.64
C ALA A 71 16.40 4.25 2.54
N VAL A 72 17.59 4.76 2.88
CA VAL A 72 18.70 4.86 1.91
C VAL A 72 19.29 3.47 1.72
N ASP A 73 19.10 2.89 0.53
CA ASP A 73 19.56 1.54 0.24
C ASP A 73 21.03 1.55 -0.21
N LYS A 74 21.94 1.56 0.77
CA LYS A 74 23.40 1.56 0.53
C LYS A 74 23.92 0.23 0.00
N THR A 75 23.09 -0.80 0.00
CA THR A 75 23.48 -2.19 -0.28
C THR A 75 23.22 -2.62 -1.72
N LYS A 76 22.34 -1.92 -2.47
CA LYS A 76 22.07 -2.28 -3.86
C LYS A 76 23.22 -1.88 -4.78
N SER A 77 23.73 -2.86 -5.52
CA SER A 77 24.69 -2.63 -6.59
C SER A 77 23.96 -2.01 -7.78
N PRO A 78 24.48 -0.92 -8.36
CA PRO A 78 23.87 -0.30 -9.52
C PRO A 78 23.84 -1.28 -10.69
N PRO A 79 22.77 -1.32 -11.49
CA PRO A 79 22.75 -2.13 -12.70
C PRO A 79 23.96 -1.81 -13.58
N CYS A 80 24.59 -2.85 -14.15
CA CYS A 80 25.81 -2.73 -14.98
C CYS A 80 25.67 -1.80 -16.19
N THR A 81 24.45 -1.39 -16.53
CA THR A 81 24.10 -0.48 -17.64
C THR A 81 24.19 1.00 -17.27
N LEU A 82 24.36 1.34 -15.99
CA LEU A 82 24.45 2.74 -15.54
C LEU A 82 25.87 3.30 -15.73
N SER A 83 25.94 4.52 -16.26
CA SER A 83 27.15 5.35 -16.20
C SER A 83 27.61 5.57 -14.75
N ALA A 84 28.89 5.83 -14.52
CA ALA A 84 29.47 6.05 -13.20
C ALA A 84 28.71 7.12 -12.38
N ASP A 85 28.29 8.22 -13.02
CA ASP A 85 27.49 9.27 -12.35
C ASP A 85 26.07 8.81 -11.98
N SER A 86 25.45 7.99 -12.84
CA SER A 86 24.13 7.42 -12.58
C SER A 86 24.18 6.31 -11.53
N ALA A 87 25.28 5.57 -11.46
CA ALA A 87 25.56 4.56 -10.45
C ALA A 87 25.71 5.17 -9.05
N VAL A 88 26.36 6.33 -8.94
CA VAL A 88 26.46 7.08 -7.66
C VAL A 88 25.09 7.59 -7.22
N LYS A 89 24.27 8.13 -8.15
CA LYS A 89 22.89 8.54 -7.85
C LYS A 89 22.00 7.37 -7.44
N TYR A 90 22.18 6.20 -8.05
CA TYR A 90 21.45 4.98 -7.70
C TYR A 90 21.80 4.49 -6.28
N ARG A 91 23.08 4.46 -5.89
CA ARG A 91 23.50 4.06 -4.53
C ARG A 91 23.04 5.01 -3.42
N ASN A 92 22.75 6.26 -3.78
CA ASN A 92 22.21 7.27 -2.88
C ASN A 92 20.69 7.40 -2.98
N SER A 93 20.04 6.56 -3.80
CA SER A 93 18.59 6.59 -3.95
C SER A 93 17.91 5.98 -2.75
N VAL A 94 16.70 6.46 -2.48
CA VAL A 94 15.92 6.06 -1.32
C VAL A 94 14.92 4.99 -1.75
N SER A 95 14.90 3.86 -1.06
CA SER A 95 13.97 2.77 -1.29
C SER A 95 12.65 3.03 -0.55
N TYR A 96 11.54 2.78 -1.24
CA TYR A 96 10.18 2.84 -0.72
C TYR A 96 9.60 1.45 -0.43
N GLU A 97 10.37 0.39 -0.62
CA GLU A 97 9.94 -1.00 -0.51
C GLU A 97 9.32 -1.28 0.87
N GLU A 98 10.04 -0.90 1.94
CA GLU A 98 9.54 -1.05 3.29
C GLU A 98 8.32 -0.16 3.55
N VAL A 99 8.28 1.04 2.96
CA VAL A 99 7.15 1.97 3.12
C VAL A 99 5.88 1.38 2.51
N PHE A 100 5.95 0.90 1.27
CA PHE A 100 4.84 0.28 0.58
C PHE A 100 4.36 -0.97 1.32
N THR A 101 5.30 -1.87 1.63
CA THR A 101 5.00 -3.14 2.30
C THR A 101 4.39 -2.89 3.68
N ARG A 102 4.91 -1.93 4.46
CA ARG A 102 4.37 -1.61 5.78
C ARG A 102 2.94 -1.08 5.72
N HIS A 103 2.66 -0.16 4.79
CA HIS A 103 1.30 0.35 4.63
C HIS A 103 0.32 -0.73 4.17
N ALA A 104 0.73 -1.57 3.22
CA ALA A 104 -0.08 -2.69 2.75
C ALA A 104 -0.33 -3.73 3.86
N GLU A 105 0.71 -4.14 4.58
CA GLU A 105 0.61 -5.08 5.70
C GLU A 105 -0.30 -4.55 6.82
N LEU A 106 -0.13 -3.28 7.20
CA LEU A 106 -0.98 -2.65 8.21
C LEU A 106 -2.42 -2.51 7.74
N PHE A 107 -2.65 -2.21 6.46
CA PHE A 107 -3.99 -2.18 5.89
C PHE A 107 -4.69 -3.54 6.04
N ILE A 108 -4.05 -4.62 5.60
CA ILE A 108 -4.60 -5.99 5.72
C ILE A 108 -4.81 -6.36 7.19
N LEU A 109 -3.81 -6.10 8.05
CA LEU A 109 -3.87 -6.40 9.48
C LEU A 109 -5.03 -5.67 10.17
N ALA A 110 -5.16 -4.36 9.92
CA ALA A 110 -6.16 -3.50 10.52
C ALA A 110 -7.58 -3.87 10.05
N ARG A 111 -7.77 -4.00 8.74
CA ARG A 111 -9.06 -4.39 8.15
C ARG A 111 -9.48 -5.77 8.62
N GLY A 112 -8.57 -6.75 8.62
CA GLY A 112 -8.82 -8.09 9.14
C GLY A 112 -9.21 -8.12 10.62
N ARG A 113 -8.77 -7.16 11.43
CA ARG A 113 -9.14 -7.04 12.86
C ARG A 113 -10.30 -6.07 13.11
N GLY A 114 -10.88 -5.51 12.06
CA GLY A 114 -12.01 -4.59 12.14
C GLY A 114 -11.65 -3.17 12.59
N ILE A 115 -10.37 -2.80 12.55
CA ILE A 115 -9.88 -1.45 12.85
C ILE A 115 -9.95 -0.60 11.58
N HIS A 116 -11.16 -0.23 11.17
CA HIS A 116 -11.39 0.43 9.88
C HIS A 116 -10.67 1.76 9.72
N ALA A 117 -10.60 2.58 10.76
CA ALA A 117 -9.92 3.87 10.73
C ALA A 117 -8.43 3.73 10.34
N LEU A 118 -7.70 2.82 10.99
CA LEU A 118 -6.31 2.54 10.66
C LEU A 118 -6.17 1.99 9.24
N GLY A 119 -7.06 1.08 8.82
CA GLY A 119 -7.08 0.57 7.45
C GLY A 119 -7.16 1.70 6.42
N MET A 120 -8.10 2.62 6.57
CA MET A 120 -8.26 3.76 5.64
C MET A 120 -7.03 4.69 5.65
N ILE A 121 -6.46 4.95 6.83
CA ILE A 121 -5.23 5.75 6.95
C ILE A 121 -4.08 5.08 6.19
N CYS A 122 -3.88 3.78 6.36
CA CYS A 122 -2.81 3.03 5.70
C CYS A 122 -2.99 2.98 4.19
N LEU A 123 -4.22 2.77 3.70
CA LEU A 123 -4.49 2.74 2.26
C LEU A 123 -4.30 4.13 1.62
N GLY A 124 -4.71 5.20 2.30
CA GLY A 124 -4.47 6.58 1.87
C GLY A 124 -2.97 6.89 1.78
N ARG A 125 -2.23 6.57 2.84
CA ARG A 125 -0.77 6.79 2.88
C ARG A 125 0.00 5.91 1.88
N LEU A 126 -0.49 4.71 1.57
CA LEU A 126 0.07 3.90 0.49
C LEU A 126 -0.04 4.62 -0.87
N LYS A 127 -1.21 5.20 -1.18
CA LYS A 127 -1.42 5.97 -2.42
C LYS A 127 -0.51 7.20 -2.48
N GLU A 128 -0.39 7.93 -1.37
CA GLU A 128 0.52 9.07 -1.25
C GLU A 128 1.98 8.66 -1.44
N ALA A 129 2.42 7.56 -0.80
CA ALA A 129 3.77 7.06 -0.93
C ALA A 129 4.09 6.61 -2.36
N MET A 130 3.15 5.95 -3.06
CA MET A 130 3.33 5.59 -4.47
C MET A 130 3.51 6.84 -5.35
N ALA A 131 2.72 7.89 -5.13
CA ALA A 131 2.84 9.16 -5.84
C ALA A 131 4.14 9.90 -5.54
N GLU A 132 4.57 9.89 -4.27
CA GLU A 132 5.82 10.49 -3.85
C GLU A 132 7.03 9.76 -4.46
N ALA A 133 7.03 8.43 -4.42
CA ALA A 133 8.09 7.60 -5.00
C ALA A 133 8.21 7.81 -6.51
N GLU A 134 7.09 7.84 -7.23
CA GLU A 134 7.09 8.11 -8.68
C GLU A 134 7.66 9.50 -9.01
N GLY A 135 7.35 10.51 -8.19
CA GLY A 135 7.87 11.86 -8.38
C GLY A 135 9.36 12.02 -8.04
N LYS A 136 9.93 11.12 -7.24
CA LYS A 136 11.31 11.23 -6.71
C LYS A 136 12.29 10.22 -7.30
N LEU A 137 11.83 9.06 -7.75
CA LEU A 137 12.69 7.97 -8.17
C LEU A 137 12.79 7.86 -9.69
N PRO A 138 13.93 7.41 -10.22
CA PRO A 138 14.00 6.88 -11.58
C PRO A 138 12.96 5.78 -11.79
N GLN A 139 12.40 5.71 -13.00
CA GLN A 139 11.33 4.76 -13.34
C GLN A 139 11.69 3.30 -13.01
N SER A 140 12.92 2.88 -13.30
CA SER A 140 13.38 1.51 -12.99
C SER A 140 13.30 1.18 -11.51
N LEU A 141 13.78 2.09 -10.64
CA LEU A 141 13.72 1.94 -9.20
C LEU A 141 12.29 1.98 -8.69
N PHE A 142 11.46 2.90 -9.18
CA PHE A 142 10.05 2.94 -8.82
C PHE A 142 9.37 1.60 -9.10
N LEU A 143 9.61 1.00 -10.27
CA LEU A 143 9.03 -0.28 -10.66
C LEU A 143 9.57 -1.47 -9.85
N GLU A 144 10.85 -1.45 -9.44
CA GLU A 144 11.38 -2.43 -8.50
C GLU A 144 10.62 -2.38 -7.15
N ASN A 145 10.39 -1.18 -6.61
CA ASN A 145 9.63 -1.00 -5.36
C ASN A 145 8.17 -1.46 -5.53
N MET A 146 7.55 -1.14 -6.67
CA MET A 146 6.18 -1.58 -7.00
C MET A 146 6.09 -3.10 -7.17
N SER A 147 7.12 -3.76 -7.71
CA SER A 147 7.14 -5.22 -7.85
C SER A 147 6.98 -5.92 -6.51
N VAL A 148 7.61 -5.41 -5.45
CA VAL A 148 7.47 -5.97 -4.09
C VAL A 148 6.05 -5.78 -3.56
N LEU A 149 5.46 -4.60 -3.76
CA LEU A 149 4.07 -4.33 -3.38
C LEU A 149 3.07 -5.22 -4.13
N ILE A 150 3.27 -5.40 -5.44
CA ILE A 150 2.45 -6.29 -6.27
C ILE A 150 2.56 -7.73 -5.77
N HIS A 151 3.79 -8.21 -5.55
CA HIS A 151 4.00 -9.57 -5.06
C HIS A 151 3.26 -9.79 -3.72
N TYR A 152 3.36 -8.85 -2.79
CA TYR A 152 2.59 -8.90 -1.54
C TYR A 152 1.07 -8.91 -1.77
N SER A 153 0.56 -8.05 -2.66
CA SER A 153 -0.87 -7.88 -2.88
C SER A 153 -1.54 -9.07 -3.56
N TYR A 154 -0.81 -9.78 -4.43
CA TYR A 154 -1.33 -10.93 -5.18
C TYR A 154 -0.95 -12.29 -4.58
N ASN A 155 -0.10 -12.32 -3.54
CA ASN A 155 0.23 -13.54 -2.80
C ASN A 155 -0.31 -13.43 -1.36
N PRO A 156 -1.63 -13.57 -1.16
CA PRO A 156 -2.24 -13.41 0.15
C PRO A 156 -1.64 -14.39 1.16
N CYS A 157 -1.05 -13.85 2.21
CA CYS A 157 -0.42 -14.65 3.27
C CYS A 157 -1.43 -15.17 4.32
N CYS A 158 -2.69 -14.72 4.26
CA CYS A 158 -3.76 -15.21 5.14
C CYS A 158 -5.14 -15.14 4.49
N ASN A 159 -6.02 -16.03 4.95
CA ASN A 159 -7.43 -16.09 4.59
C ASN A 159 -8.26 -15.04 5.36
N CYS A 160 -7.88 -13.76 5.34
CA CYS A 160 -8.86 -12.72 5.68
C CYS A 160 -9.93 -12.64 4.59
N ASP A 161 -10.98 -11.88 4.88
CA ASP A 161 -12.02 -11.50 3.94
C ASP A 161 -11.43 -11.16 2.57
N GLU A 162 -11.82 -11.91 1.54
CA GLU A 162 -11.35 -11.76 0.17
C GLU A 162 -11.55 -10.33 -0.33
N SER A 163 -12.59 -9.64 0.16
CA SER A 163 -12.86 -8.25 -0.20
C SER A 163 -11.75 -7.28 0.22
N VAL A 164 -11.03 -7.58 1.30
CA VAL A 164 -9.92 -6.73 1.78
C VAL A 164 -8.70 -6.86 0.87
N TRP A 165 -8.35 -8.09 0.46
CA TRP A 165 -7.28 -8.30 -0.51
C TRP A 165 -7.64 -7.70 -1.87
N ALA A 166 -8.89 -7.90 -2.32
CA ALA A 166 -9.38 -7.30 -3.56
C ALA A 166 -9.32 -5.75 -3.53
N GLU A 167 -9.59 -5.12 -2.38
CA GLU A 167 -9.46 -3.67 -2.22
C GLU A 167 -8.01 -3.18 -2.37
N LEU A 168 -7.04 -3.92 -1.82
CA LEU A 168 -5.61 -3.64 -1.98
C LEU A 168 -5.17 -3.84 -3.43
N GLN A 169 -5.50 -4.99 -4.02
CA GLN A 169 -5.18 -5.34 -5.41
C GLN A 169 -5.73 -4.30 -6.38
N LYS A 170 -7.01 -3.93 -6.22
CA LYS A 170 -7.65 -2.87 -6.97
C LYS A 170 -6.93 -1.53 -6.82
N THR A 171 -6.56 -1.15 -5.60
CA THR A 171 -5.82 0.10 -5.36
C THR A 171 -4.49 0.14 -6.10
N VAL A 172 -3.73 -0.96 -6.07
CA VAL A 172 -2.44 -1.08 -6.74
C VAL A 172 -2.59 -1.10 -8.27
N SER A 173 -3.54 -1.89 -8.79
CA SER A 173 -3.77 -2.03 -10.23
C SER A 173 -4.34 -0.76 -10.85
N GLU A 174 -5.27 -0.06 -10.19
CA GLU A 174 -5.76 1.26 -10.63
C GLU A 174 -4.64 2.30 -10.68
N TYR A 175 -3.76 2.30 -9.67
CA TYR A 175 -2.61 3.20 -9.66
C TYR A 175 -1.73 2.95 -10.88
N LEU A 176 -1.36 1.69 -11.15
CA LEU A 176 -0.51 1.32 -12.27
C LEU A 176 -1.18 1.58 -13.62
N ALA A 177 -2.44 1.20 -13.80
CA ALA A 177 -3.19 1.41 -15.04
C ALA A 177 -3.30 2.89 -15.43
N SER A 178 -3.27 3.80 -14.45
CA SER A 178 -3.27 5.24 -14.71
C SER A 178 -1.94 5.78 -15.26
N ARG A 179 -0.86 4.98 -15.27
CA ARG A 179 0.48 5.41 -15.68
C ARG A 179 0.82 4.94 -17.08
N LYS A 180 1.51 5.79 -17.83
CA LYS A 180 1.95 5.47 -19.20
C LYS A 180 3.30 4.74 -19.17
N GLY A 181 3.43 3.72 -20.02
CA GLY A 181 4.73 3.13 -20.36
C GLY A 181 5.32 2.14 -19.35
N TRP A 182 4.70 1.95 -18.18
CA TRP A 182 5.24 1.04 -17.16
C TRP A 182 5.24 -0.44 -17.61
N LEU A 183 4.24 -0.86 -18.41
CA LEU A 183 4.14 -2.21 -18.97
C LEU A 183 5.28 -2.59 -19.94
N LEU A 184 6.05 -1.62 -20.43
CA LEU A 184 7.10 -1.83 -21.44
C LEU A 184 8.46 -2.16 -20.82
N GLU A 185 8.58 -2.11 -19.48
CA GLU A 185 9.84 -2.33 -18.77
C GLU A 185 10.09 -3.82 -18.52
N ALA A 186 11.34 -4.24 -18.66
CA ALA A 186 11.73 -5.66 -18.59
C ALA A 186 11.42 -6.30 -17.22
N SER A 187 11.59 -5.54 -16.13
CA SER A 187 11.27 -5.98 -14.76
C SER A 187 9.77 -6.24 -14.56
N VAL A 188 8.92 -5.55 -15.31
CA VAL A 188 7.46 -5.71 -15.25
C VAL A 188 7.01 -6.97 -15.99
N SER A 189 7.71 -7.35 -17.07
CA SER A 189 7.40 -8.57 -17.84
C SER A 189 7.54 -9.83 -16.98
N GLU A 190 8.53 -9.90 -16.09
CA GLU A 190 8.69 -11.03 -15.17
C GLU A 190 7.58 -11.09 -14.11
N VAL A 191 7.11 -9.94 -13.64
CA VAL A 191 6.01 -9.84 -12.66
C VAL A 191 4.68 -10.25 -13.30
N LEU A 192 4.39 -9.75 -14.51
CA LEU A 192 3.17 -10.09 -15.25
C LEU A 192 3.11 -11.58 -15.64
N TYR A 193 4.27 -12.21 -15.91
CA TYR A 193 4.31 -13.63 -16.22
C TYR A 193 3.92 -14.50 -15.03
N ARG A 194 4.25 -14.07 -13.80
CA ARG A 194 3.97 -14.83 -12.58
C ARG A 194 2.55 -14.63 -12.06
N GLU A 195 1.98 -13.45 -12.25
CA GLU A 195 0.73 -13.05 -11.61
C GLU A 195 -0.41 -12.87 -12.63
N GLN A 196 -1.12 -13.96 -12.98
CA GLN A 196 -2.19 -13.90 -13.99
C GLN A 196 -3.39 -13.02 -13.56
N GLU A 197 -3.70 -12.98 -12.27
CA GLU A 197 -4.78 -12.13 -11.74
C GLU A 197 -4.44 -10.64 -11.85
N LEU A 198 -3.18 -10.27 -11.66
CA LEU A 198 -2.71 -8.89 -11.88
C LEU A 198 -3.00 -8.44 -13.31
N VAL A 199 -2.72 -9.29 -14.31
CA VAL A 199 -2.98 -8.95 -15.72
C VAL A 199 -4.47 -8.65 -15.93
N LYS A 200 -5.38 -9.47 -15.36
CA LYS A 200 -6.83 -9.24 -15.46
C LYS A 200 -7.24 -7.93 -14.80
N ASP A 201 -6.75 -7.67 -13.60
CA ASP A 201 -7.06 -6.44 -12.86
C ASP A 201 -6.56 -5.19 -13.58
N LEU A 202 -5.38 -5.26 -14.20
CA LEU A 202 -4.84 -4.16 -15.00
C LEU A 202 -5.68 -3.90 -16.25
N PHE A 203 -6.11 -4.95 -16.95
CA PHE A 203 -7.03 -4.79 -18.08
C PHE A 203 -8.35 -4.16 -17.63
N ALA A 204 -8.92 -4.63 -16.52
CA ALA A 204 -10.15 -4.08 -15.96
C ALA A 204 -10.00 -2.61 -15.57
N ALA A 205 -8.93 -2.26 -14.85
CA ALA A 205 -8.63 -0.88 -14.45
C ALA A 205 -8.38 0.03 -15.66
N THR A 206 -7.68 -0.45 -16.68
CA THR A 206 -7.42 0.31 -17.92
C THR A 206 -8.72 0.56 -18.70
N LEU A 207 -9.59 -0.45 -18.81
CA LEU A 207 -10.89 -0.30 -19.43
C LEU A 207 -11.75 0.72 -18.67
N GLN A 208 -11.77 0.64 -17.34
CA GLN A 208 -12.50 1.60 -16.51
C GLN A 208 -11.98 3.03 -16.70
N LEU A 209 -10.66 3.21 -16.74
CA LEU A 209 -10.05 4.50 -17.01
C LEU A 209 -10.44 5.06 -18.40
N ALA A 210 -10.52 4.20 -19.42
CA ALA A 210 -10.97 4.58 -20.76
C ALA A 210 -12.45 5.02 -20.77
N ILE A 211 -13.32 4.28 -20.08
CA ILE A 211 -14.75 4.62 -19.92
C ILE A 211 -14.91 5.97 -19.21
N ASP A 212 -14.18 6.19 -18.11
CA ASP A 212 -14.24 7.43 -17.34
C ASP A 212 -13.73 8.62 -18.15
N THR A 213 -12.69 8.40 -18.97
CA THR A 213 -12.15 9.42 -19.88
C THR A 213 -13.17 9.80 -20.96
N ASP A 214 -13.81 8.82 -21.60
CA ASP A 214 -14.87 9.06 -22.60
C ASP A 214 -16.05 9.84 -22.00
N LYS A 215 -16.47 9.47 -20.79
CA LYS A 215 -17.53 10.19 -20.06
C LYS A 215 -17.15 11.66 -19.83
N ARG A 216 -15.93 11.94 -19.35
CA ARG A 216 -15.43 13.30 -19.14
C ARG A 216 -15.35 14.10 -20.43
N VAL A 217 -14.93 13.48 -21.54
CA VAL A 217 -14.90 14.13 -22.86
C VAL A 217 -16.31 14.52 -23.32
N LYS A 218 -17.28 13.61 -23.18
CA LYS A 218 -18.70 13.89 -23.50
C LYS A 218 -19.27 15.02 -22.65
N GLU A 219 -18.97 15.06 -21.35
CA GLU A 219 -19.39 16.14 -20.45
C GLU A 219 -18.75 17.49 -20.83
N ALA A 220 -17.45 17.50 -21.10
CA ALA A 220 -16.74 18.70 -21.54
C ALA A 220 -17.26 19.23 -22.89
N GLN A 221 -17.61 18.33 -23.81
CA GLN A 221 -18.18 18.70 -25.11
C GLN A 221 -19.58 19.30 -24.96
N LYS A 222 -20.44 18.72 -24.13
CA LYS A 222 -21.77 19.31 -23.81
C LYS A 222 -21.65 20.71 -23.21
N LEU A 223 -20.71 20.92 -22.28
CA LEU A 223 -20.45 22.24 -21.68
C LEU A 223 -19.99 23.25 -22.74
N ARG A 224 -19.08 22.83 -23.63
CA ARG A 224 -18.59 23.68 -24.72
C ARG A 224 -19.70 24.07 -25.71
N ASP A 225 -20.58 23.13 -26.04
CA ASP A 225 -21.67 23.38 -26.99
C ASP A 225 -22.78 24.24 -26.35
N GLY A 226 -23.02 24.10 -25.05
CA GLY A 226 -23.92 25.00 -24.29
C GLY A 226 -23.40 26.44 -24.18
N LEU A 227 -22.09 26.63 -24.02
CA LEU A 227 -21.47 27.98 -23.98
C LEU A 227 -21.54 28.71 -25.33
N LYS A 228 -21.60 27.98 -26.46
CA LYS A 228 -21.77 28.58 -27.80
C LYS A 228 -23.20 29.05 -28.09
N GLN A 229 -24.17 28.71 -27.26
CA GLN A 229 -25.59 29.06 -27.45
C GLN A 229 -26.04 30.30 -26.66
N VAL A 230 -25.14 30.96 -25.91
CA VAL A 230 -25.46 32.23 -25.23
C VAL A 230 -25.31 33.37 -26.24
N PRO A 231 -26.40 34.06 -26.64
CA PRO A 231 -26.30 35.20 -27.54
C PRO A 231 -25.63 36.38 -26.80
N MET A 232 -24.68 37.05 -27.46
CA MET A 232 -24.20 38.36 -27.01
C MET A 232 -25.37 39.35 -27.12
N VAL A 233 -25.86 39.81 -25.97
CA VAL A 233 -26.77 40.95 -25.84
C VAL A 233 -25.92 42.21 -25.66
#